data_AF-A0A353E5T3-F1
#
_entry.id   AF-A0A353E5T3-F1
#
_cell.length_a   1.000
_cell.length_b   1.000
_cell.length_c   1.000
_cell.angle_alpha   90.00
_cell.angle_beta   90.00
_cell.angle_gamma   90.00
#
_symmetry.space_group_name_H-M   'P 1'
#
loop_
_entity.id
_entity.type
_entity.pdbx_description
1 polymer ?
#
loop_
_entity_poly.entity_id
_entity_poly.type
_entity_poly.pdbx_seq_one_letter_code
_entity_poly.pdbx_strand_id
1 'polypeptide(L)'
;MKHFDIKKMGALALGLMAFAPAAMAQDKVETSIGADIVSQYYWRGQDLGSISLQPTLGIGYKGFSLSAWGSVGISEPSDTKEFDLTASYTTGGFHIGVTDYWFNTADNRYFHYDAHSTAHVYEANIGYDFGPVALNWYTNFAGNDATTDLEEGVYDKDARKYASYVEATAPFKLGGCDWEAAIGAVPYKTAFYGVNGFAVTNVSVKATKDLKITDSFSVPVFAQVAANPSSQKAYFVVGFTLQP
;
A
#
# COMPACT_ATOMS: atom_id res chain seq x y z
N MET A 1 28.15 23.63 -30.49
CA MET A 1 26.94 22.82 -30.28
C MET A 1 27.32 21.62 -29.43
N LYS A 2 27.03 21.64 -28.14
CA LYS A 2 27.32 20.54 -27.23
C LYS A 2 26.06 19.68 -27.09
N HIS A 3 26.22 18.39 -27.36
CA HIS A 3 25.22 17.35 -27.15
C HIS A 3 24.77 17.35 -25.68
N PHE A 4 23.45 17.30 -25.45
CA PHE A 4 22.87 17.04 -24.14
C PHE A 4 22.87 15.52 -23.92
N ASP A 5 23.68 15.05 -22.98
CA ASP A 5 23.78 13.64 -22.56
C ASP A 5 22.77 13.44 -21.41
N ILE A 6 21.65 12.75 -21.69
CA ILE A 6 20.63 12.39 -20.70
C ILE A 6 21.19 11.24 -19.86
N LYS A 7 21.66 11.53 -18.65
CA LYS A 7 22.07 10.51 -17.67
C LYS A 7 21.50 10.81 -16.30
N LYS A 8 20.84 9.77 -15.75
CA LYS A 8 20.42 9.52 -14.36
C LYS A 8 19.08 10.13 -13.92
N MET A 9 18.00 9.43 -14.28
CA MET A 9 16.78 9.41 -13.47
C MET A 9 16.98 8.34 -12.37
N GLY A 10 17.12 8.78 -11.13
CA GLY A 10 17.11 7.89 -9.97
C GLY A 10 15.69 7.42 -9.70
N ALA A 11 15.51 6.11 -9.64
CA ALA A 11 14.25 5.47 -9.28
C ALA A 11 13.89 5.85 -7.83
N LEU A 12 12.73 6.48 -7.66
CA LEU A 12 12.10 6.71 -6.37
C LEU A 12 11.19 5.51 -6.14
N ALA A 13 11.44 4.70 -5.10
CA ALA A 13 10.60 3.56 -4.79
C ALA A 13 10.34 3.41 -3.28
N LEU A 14 9.08 3.07 -2.98
CA LEU A 14 8.51 2.53 -1.75
C LEU A 14 7.83 3.51 -0.78
N GLY A 15 6.73 4.12 -1.25
CA GLY A 15 5.44 4.10 -0.54
C GLY A 15 4.54 3.07 -1.24
N LEU A 16 3.62 2.42 -0.52
CA LEU A 16 2.73 1.35 -1.00
C LEU A 16 2.29 1.50 -2.47
N MET A 17 2.53 0.46 -3.27
CA MET A 17 2.07 0.23 -4.66
C MET A 17 1.87 1.46 -5.57
N ALA A 18 2.82 1.58 -6.50
CA ALA A 18 2.75 2.25 -7.80
C ALA A 18 2.79 3.78 -7.86
N PHE A 19 3.98 4.35 -7.62
CA PHE A 19 4.38 5.60 -8.28
C PHE A 19 5.77 5.46 -8.90
N ALA A 20 5.81 4.91 -10.11
CA ALA A 20 6.98 5.05 -10.99
C ALA A 20 7.08 6.53 -11.43
N PRO A 21 8.26 7.17 -11.34
CA PRO A 21 8.41 8.57 -11.68
C PRO A 21 8.32 8.83 -13.19
N ALA A 22 7.73 10.00 -13.50
CA ALA A 22 7.72 10.72 -14.78
C ALA A 22 6.78 10.20 -15.90
N ALA A 23 5.69 10.94 -16.07
CA ALA A 23 4.70 10.93 -17.14
C ALA A 23 5.24 11.22 -18.57
N MET A 24 6.44 10.74 -18.94
CA MET A 24 7.08 11.01 -20.23
C MET A 24 7.66 9.76 -20.94
N ALA A 25 7.45 8.55 -20.42
CA ALA A 25 7.94 7.29 -21.03
C ALA A 25 6.84 6.37 -21.63
N GLN A 26 5.59 6.85 -21.71
CA GLN A 26 4.36 6.04 -21.83
C GLN A 26 4.07 5.33 -23.18
N ASP A 27 5.03 5.09 -24.07
CA ASP A 27 4.77 4.35 -25.33
C ASP A 27 5.15 2.85 -25.27
N LYS A 28 5.73 2.39 -24.17
CA LYS A 28 6.11 0.98 -24.00
C LYS A 28 5.31 0.32 -22.88
N VAL A 29 5.12 -0.99 -23.03
CA VAL A 29 4.64 -1.83 -21.93
C VAL A 29 5.76 -1.95 -20.91
N GLU A 30 5.44 -1.67 -19.65
CA GLU A 30 6.36 -1.78 -18.52
C GLU A 30 5.93 -2.96 -17.66
N THR A 31 6.89 -3.74 -17.16
CA THR A 31 6.65 -4.84 -16.22
C THR A 31 7.43 -4.56 -14.94
N SER A 32 6.79 -4.74 -13.80
CA SER A 32 7.43 -4.70 -12.49
C SER A 32 7.40 -6.08 -11.86
N ILE A 33 8.53 -6.49 -11.28
CA ILE A 33 8.66 -7.71 -10.48
C ILE A 33 9.42 -7.31 -9.24
N GLY A 34 8.92 -7.67 -8.07
CA GLY A 34 9.65 -7.44 -6.83
C GLY A 34 9.15 -8.27 -5.68
N ALA A 35 9.87 -8.21 -4.56
CA ALA A 35 9.42 -8.74 -3.30
C ALA A 35 10.05 -7.98 -2.14
N ASP A 36 9.24 -7.63 -1.15
CA ASP A 36 9.73 -7.06 0.11
C ASP A 36 9.87 -8.16 1.16
N ILE A 37 10.94 -8.08 1.95
CA ILE A 37 11.00 -8.76 3.25
C ILE A 37 10.93 -7.68 4.31
N VAL A 38 9.94 -7.79 5.20
CA VAL A 38 9.68 -6.83 6.28
C VAL A 38 9.74 -7.51 7.63
N SER A 39 10.27 -6.80 8.63
CA SER A 39 10.29 -7.28 10.02
C SER A 39 8.91 -7.40 10.66
N GLN A 40 7.92 -6.72 10.08
CA GLN A 40 6.52 -6.74 10.50
C GLN A 40 5.63 -6.27 9.33
N TYR A 41 4.46 -6.89 9.16
CA TYR A 41 3.46 -6.38 8.24
C TYR A 41 2.62 -5.28 8.91
N TYR A 42 3.06 -4.03 8.72
CA TYR A 42 2.37 -2.82 9.18
C TYR A 42 1.62 -2.17 8.02
N TRP A 43 0.34 -1.80 8.22
CA TRP A 43 -0.47 -1.16 7.19
C TRP A 43 -1.46 -0.14 7.76
N ARG A 44 -1.32 1.14 7.38
CA ARG A 44 -2.24 2.25 7.74
C ARG A 44 -2.60 2.35 9.24
N GLY A 45 -1.66 2.00 10.11
CA GLY A 45 -1.87 1.98 11.57
C GLY A 45 -2.19 0.60 12.16
N GLN A 46 -2.28 -0.44 11.34
CA GLN A 46 -2.66 -1.79 11.75
C GLN A 46 -1.46 -2.72 11.81
N ASP A 47 -1.54 -3.67 12.73
CA ASP A 47 -0.63 -4.81 12.85
C ASP A 47 -1.29 -6.00 12.15
N LEU A 48 -0.78 -6.36 10.97
CA LEU A 48 -1.40 -7.37 10.10
C LEU A 48 -0.59 -8.67 10.00
N GLY A 49 0.60 -8.72 10.60
CA GLY A 49 1.42 -9.93 10.57
C GLY A 49 2.83 -9.69 11.08
N SER A 50 3.52 -10.81 11.33
CA SER A 50 4.90 -10.82 11.81
C SER A 50 5.88 -10.60 10.65
N ILE A 51 7.07 -11.19 10.71
CA ILE A 51 8.04 -11.12 9.61
C ILE A 51 7.41 -11.72 8.36
N SER A 52 7.33 -10.93 7.30
CA SER A 52 6.53 -11.26 6.11
C SER A 52 7.32 -11.09 4.82
N LEU A 53 7.03 -11.97 3.85
CA LEU A 53 7.47 -11.87 2.46
C LEU A 53 6.31 -11.35 1.61
N GLN A 54 6.57 -10.31 0.81
CA GLN A 54 5.52 -9.56 0.12
C GLN A 54 5.82 -9.42 -1.37
N PRO A 55 5.43 -10.40 -2.21
CA PRO A 55 5.70 -10.36 -3.65
C PRO A 55 4.85 -9.29 -4.36
N THR A 56 5.39 -8.74 -5.45
CA THR A 56 4.72 -7.82 -6.37
C THR A 56 4.98 -8.24 -7.82
N LEU A 57 3.92 -8.21 -8.64
CA LEU A 57 4.00 -8.36 -10.09
C LEU A 57 3.09 -7.31 -10.73
N GLY A 58 3.56 -6.58 -11.72
CA GLY A 58 2.75 -5.57 -12.39
C GLY A 58 3.03 -5.43 -13.86
N ILE A 59 2.03 -4.92 -14.58
CA ILE A 59 2.14 -4.48 -15.96
C ILE A 59 1.51 -3.09 -16.11
N GLY A 60 2.16 -2.22 -16.87
CA GLY A 60 1.73 -0.84 -17.10
C GLY A 60 1.79 -0.46 -18.57
N TYR A 61 0.82 0.34 -19.02
CA TYR A 61 0.81 0.93 -20.35
C TYR A 61 -0.04 2.20 -20.39
N LYS A 62 0.53 3.31 -20.88
CA LYS A 62 -0.19 4.60 -21.08
C LYS A 62 -0.97 5.08 -19.86
N GLY A 63 -0.37 4.95 -18.68
CA GLY A 63 -0.96 5.35 -17.42
C GLY A 63 -1.85 4.29 -16.78
N PHE A 64 -2.34 3.30 -17.53
CA PHE A 64 -3.03 2.15 -16.96
C PHE A 64 -2.05 1.16 -16.35
N SER A 65 -2.41 0.55 -15.23
CA SER A 65 -1.68 -0.57 -14.66
C SER A 65 -2.60 -1.65 -14.12
N LEU A 66 -2.10 -2.87 -14.12
CA LEU A 66 -2.65 -4.01 -13.40
C LEU A 66 -1.52 -4.64 -12.58
N SER A 67 -1.69 -4.73 -11.27
CA SER A 67 -0.69 -5.31 -10.37
C SER A 67 -1.31 -6.32 -9.41
N ALA A 68 -0.56 -7.38 -9.16
CA ALA A 68 -0.78 -8.31 -8.08
C ALA A 68 0.22 -8.04 -6.96
N TRP A 69 -0.24 -8.10 -5.73
CA TRP A 69 0.58 -8.08 -4.53
C TRP A 69 0.11 -9.19 -3.58
N GLY A 70 0.97 -9.61 -2.68
CA GLY A 70 0.54 -10.48 -1.60
C GLY A 70 1.38 -10.32 -0.36
N SER A 71 0.95 -10.97 0.71
CA SER A 71 1.68 -11.07 1.96
C SER A 71 1.59 -12.48 2.50
N VAL A 72 2.73 -13.03 2.92
CA VAL A 72 2.80 -14.28 3.66
C VAL A 72 3.76 -14.16 4.83
N GLY A 73 3.26 -14.45 6.03
CA GLY A 73 4.11 -14.56 7.22
C GLY A 73 5.10 -15.72 7.07
N ILE A 74 6.37 -15.44 7.33
CA ILE A 74 7.46 -16.43 7.27
C ILE A 74 7.98 -16.82 8.65
N SER A 75 7.67 -16.04 9.69
CA SER A 75 8.00 -16.37 11.08
C SER A 75 6.85 -17.01 11.84
N GLU A 76 5.59 -16.74 11.46
CA GLU A 76 4.40 -17.25 12.13
C GLU A 76 3.49 -17.93 11.10
N PRO A 77 3.40 -19.27 11.07
CA PRO A 77 2.59 -20.00 10.10
C PRO A 77 1.09 -19.72 10.15
N SER A 78 0.58 -19.18 11.27
CA SER A 78 -0.81 -18.76 11.42
C SER A 78 -1.12 -17.35 10.89
N ASP A 79 -0.10 -16.60 10.45
CA ASP A 79 -0.31 -15.29 9.82
C ASP A 79 -1.21 -15.44 8.59
N THR A 80 -2.09 -14.44 8.42
CA THR A 80 -3.04 -14.39 7.32
C THR A 80 -2.29 -14.28 5.99
N LYS A 81 -2.75 -15.03 4.99
CA LYS A 81 -2.30 -14.85 3.61
C LYS A 81 -3.21 -13.86 2.92
N GLU A 82 -2.57 -12.88 2.30
CA GLU A 82 -3.24 -11.84 1.53
C GLU A 82 -2.80 -11.90 0.07
N PHE A 83 -3.75 -11.68 -0.81
CA PHE A 83 -3.51 -11.56 -2.24
C PHE A 83 -4.42 -10.48 -2.80
N ASP A 84 -3.78 -9.47 -3.40
CA ASP A 84 -4.45 -8.27 -3.86
C ASP A 84 -4.28 -8.13 -5.36
N LEU A 85 -5.36 -7.78 -6.03
CA LEU A 85 -5.32 -7.38 -7.43
C LEU A 85 -5.76 -5.93 -7.56
N THR A 86 -4.88 -5.08 -8.11
CA THR A 86 -5.14 -3.65 -8.28
C THR A 86 -5.12 -3.28 -9.74
N ALA A 87 -6.19 -2.64 -10.21
CA ALA A 87 -6.22 -1.96 -11.50
C ALA A 87 -6.22 -0.45 -11.24
N SER A 88 -5.35 0.31 -11.92
CA SER A 88 -5.25 1.75 -11.70
C SER A 88 -4.96 2.53 -12.97
N TYR A 89 -5.17 3.84 -12.89
CA TYR A 89 -4.83 4.81 -13.92
C TYR A 89 -4.17 6.04 -13.31
N THR A 90 -3.04 6.44 -13.87
CA THR A 90 -2.28 7.63 -13.45
C THR A 90 -2.01 8.54 -14.64
N THR A 91 -2.25 9.84 -14.46
CA THR A 91 -1.89 10.87 -15.44
C THR A 91 -1.52 12.18 -14.74
N GLY A 92 -0.34 12.72 -15.06
CA GLY A 92 0.21 13.85 -14.32
C GLY A 92 0.33 13.53 -12.82
N GLY A 93 -0.21 14.38 -11.96
CA GLY A 93 -0.32 14.12 -10.52
C GLY A 93 -1.55 13.30 -10.11
N PHE A 94 -2.52 13.09 -11.00
CA PHE A 94 -3.77 12.41 -10.67
C PHE A 94 -3.61 10.88 -10.70
N HIS A 95 -4.24 10.21 -9.74
CA HIS A 95 -4.33 8.75 -9.65
C HIS A 95 -5.74 8.29 -9.26
N ILE A 96 -6.18 7.17 -9.81
CA ILE A 96 -7.40 6.46 -9.42
C ILE A 96 -7.21 4.95 -9.61
N GLY A 97 -7.82 4.15 -8.75
CA GLY A 97 -7.72 2.71 -8.85
C GLY A 97 -8.80 1.97 -8.09
N VAL A 98 -8.83 0.65 -8.32
CA VAL A 98 -9.63 -0.31 -7.59
C VAL A 98 -8.72 -1.46 -7.19
N THR A 99 -8.77 -1.82 -5.92
CA THR A 99 -8.09 -2.98 -5.35
C THR A 99 -9.13 -4.01 -4.91
N ASP A 100 -8.92 -5.26 -5.31
CA ASP A 100 -9.60 -6.43 -4.77
C ASP A 100 -8.69 -7.08 -3.73
N TYR A 101 -9.01 -6.89 -2.45
CA TYR A 101 -8.33 -7.54 -1.34
C TYR A 101 -8.91 -8.94 -1.11
N TRP A 102 -8.07 -9.96 -1.02
CA TRP A 102 -8.47 -11.29 -0.59
C TRP A 102 -7.62 -11.80 0.55
N PHE A 103 -8.29 -12.24 1.62
CA PHE A 103 -7.65 -12.84 2.79
C PHE A 103 -8.14 -14.28 2.98
N ASN A 104 -7.25 -15.18 3.34
CA ASN A 104 -7.58 -16.60 3.52
C ASN A 104 -8.33 -16.93 4.83
N THR A 105 -8.75 -15.94 5.62
CA THR A 105 -9.36 -16.11 6.94
C THR A 105 -10.89 -16.14 6.95
N ALA A 106 -11.54 -15.32 6.11
CA ALA A 106 -13.01 -15.31 6.02
C ALA A 106 -13.54 -16.50 5.18
N ASP A 107 -12.85 -16.78 4.07
CA ASP A 107 -13.06 -17.95 3.21
C ASP A 107 -11.78 -18.25 2.45
N ASN A 108 -11.31 -19.49 2.50
CA ASN A 108 -10.07 -19.92 1.84
C ASN A 108 -10.24 -20.20 0.33
N ARG A 109 -11.42 -19.95 -0.25
CA ARG A 109 -11.68 -20.09 -1.69
C ARG A 109 -11.52 -18.75 -2.40
N TYR A 110 -10.40 -18.57 -3.10
CA TYR A 110 -10.15 -17.37 -3.91
C TYR A 110 -11.21 -17.12 -5.01
N PHE A 111 -11.73 -18.16 -5.66
CA PHE A 111 -12.73 -17.96 -6.73
C PHE A 111 -14.18 -17.84 -6.22
N HIS A 112 -14.39 -17.59 -4.92
CA HIS A 112 -15.72 -17.47 -4.33
C HIS A 112 -16.16 -16.00 -4.26
N TYR A 113 -16.93 -15.58 -5.26
CA TYR A 113 -17.43 -14.22 -5.43
C TYR A 113 -18.93 -14.07 -5.11
N ASP A 114 -19.53 -15.07 -4.45
CA ASP A 114 -20.95 -15.04 -4.13
C ASP A 114 -21.29 -13.90 -3.17
N ALA A 115 -22.43 -13.25 -3.42
CA ALA A 115 -22.91 -12.17 -2.58
C ALA A 115 -23.14 -12.66 -1.14
N HIS A 116 -22.70 -11.87 -0.16
CA HIS A 116 -22.83 -12.12 1.29
C HIS A 116 -22.04 -13.33 1.83
N SER A 117 -21.14 -13.93 1.04
CA SER A 117 -20.27 -15.02 1.52
C SER A 117 -18.85 -14.99 0.97
N THR A 118 -18.53 -14.03 0.09
CA THR A 118 -17.17 -13.81 -0.40
C THR A 118 -16.22 -13.29 0.69
N ALA A 119 -14.95 -13.68 0.63
CA ALA A 119 -13.87 -13.10 1.43
C ALA A 119 -13.27 -11.82 0.83
N HIS A 120 -13.62 -11.50 -0.42
CA HIS A 120 -13.08 -10.37 -1.14
C HIS A 120 -13.59 -9.04 -0.58
N VAL A 121 -12.74 -8.02 -0.50
CA VAL A 121 -13.13 -6.64 -0.19
C VAL A 121 -12.63 -5.73 -1.32
N TYR A 122 -13.55 -4.97 -1.93
CA TYR A 122 -13.17 -4.07 -3.01
C TYR A 122 -13.03 -2.64 -2.48
N GLU A 123 -11.86 -2.03 -2.66
CA GLU A 123 -11.52 -0.66 -2.30
C GLU A 123 -11.31 0.18 -3.55
N ALA A 124 -11.99 1.33 -3.63
CA ALA A 124 -11.71 2.35 -4.62
C ALA A 124 -10.75 3.36 -4.01
N ASN A 125 -9.78 3.81 -4.80
CA ASN A 125 -8.84 4.84 -4.39
C ASN A 125 -8.80 5.98 -5.41
N ILE A 126 -8.54 7.18 -4.91
CA ILE A 126 -8.34 8.38 -5.71
C ILE A 126 -7.33 9.28 -5.01
N GLY A 127 -6.44 9.90 -5.78
CA GLY A 127 -5.40 10.73 -5.21
C GLY A 127 -4.85 11.76 -6.18
N TYR A 128 -4.10 12.70 -5.61
CA TYR A 128 -3.36 13.68 -6.37
C TYR A 128 -2.02 14.01 -5.71
N ASP A 129 -0.95 13.94 -6.48
CA ASP A 129 0.39 14.42 -6.13
C ASP A 129 0.58 15.88 -6.58
N PHE A 130 0.74 16.78 -5.61
CA PHE A 130 0.95 18.19 -5.85
C PHE A 130 2.45 18.55 -5.98
N GLY A 131 3.36 17.60 -5.75
CA GLY A 131 4.81 17.78 -5.71
C GLY A 131 5.38 17.76 -4.29
N PRO A 132 5.10 18.76 -3.43
CA PRO A 132 5.60 18.76 -2.05
C PRO A 132 4.79 17.87 -1.11
N VAL A 133 3.53 17.57 -1.47
CA VAL A 133 2.59 16.74 -0.72
C VAL A 133 1.72 15.99 -1.72
N ALA A 134 1.44 14.72 -1.44
CA ALA A 134 0.39 13.96 -2.11
C ALA A 134 -0.76 13.68 -1.12
N LEU A 135 -1.99 13.61 -1.64
CA LEU A 135 -3.19 13.28 -0.87
C LEU A 135 -3.92 12.14 -1.55
N ASN A 136 -4.24 11.09 -0.78
CA ASN A 136 -4.97 9.93 -1.27
C ASN A 136 -6.18 9.63 -0.37
N TRP A 137 -7.27 9.20 -1.00
CA TRP A 137 -8.50 8.78 -0.36
C TRP A 137 -8.84 7.36 -0.82
N TYR A 138 -9.30 6.55 0.11
CA TYR A 138 -9.59 5.14 -0.07
C TYR A 138 -10.96 4.83 0.55
N THR A 139 -11.80 4.04 -0.14
CA THR A 139 -13.12 3.62 0.35
C THR A 139 -13.43 2.20 -0.13
N ASN A 140 -13.65 1.31 0.82
CA ASN A 140 -14.28 0.03 0.54
C ASN A 140 -15.70 0.25 0.00
N PHE A 141 -16.12 -0.49 -1.03
CA PHE A 141 -17.44 -0.27 -1.65
C PHE A 141 -18.19 -1.56 -1.99
N ALA A 142 -17.52 -2.71 -2.01
CA ALA A 142 -18.14 -4.00 -2.32
C ALA A 142 -17.46 -5.16 -1.56
N GLY A 143 -18.03 -6.36 -1.69
CA GLY A 143 -17.50 -7.57 -1.05
C GLY A 143 -17.80 -7.63 0.45
N ASN A 144 -16.85 -8.15 1.24
CA ASN A 144 -16.90 -8.37 2.68
C ASN A 144 -16.71 -7.08 3.53
N ASP A 145 -16.98 -5.91 2.95
CA ASP A 145 -17.08 -4.61 3.68
C ASP A 145 -18.38 -4.50 4.51
N ALA A 146 -19.14 -5.59 4.60
CA ALA A 146 -20.33 -5.72 5.43
C ALA A 146 -19.99 -6.34 6.79
N THR A 147 -18.97 -5.85 7.53
CA THR A 147 -18.62 -6.46 8.83
C THR A 147 -18.26 -5.49 9.96
N THR A 148 -18.94 -5.78 11.08
CA THR A 148 -18.85 -5.36 12.49
C THR A 148 -19.06 -3.89 12.85
N ASP A 149 -20.06 -3.65 13.71
CA ASP A 149 -19.97 -2.58 14.70
C ASP A 149 -18.97 -3.04 15.77
N LEU A 150 -18.06 -2.16 16.19
CA LEU A 150 -17.07 -2.42 17.24
C LEU A 150 -17.69 -2.89 18.56
N GLU A 151 -18.94 -2.52 18.81
CA GLU A 151 -19.65 -2.82 20.06
C GLU A 151 -20.55 -4.05 19.95
N GLU A 152 -21.09 -4.37 18.78
CA GLU A 152 -22.16 -5.39 18.68
C GLU A 152 -21.65 -6.76 18.24
N GLY A 153 -20.52 -6.87 17.55
CA GLY A 153 -20.05 -8.17 17.02
C GLY A 153 -21.05 -8.84 16.06
N VAL A 154 -22.13 -8.15 15.67
CA VAL A 154 -23.17 -8.66 14.78
C VAL A 154 -22.72 -8.40 13.34
N TYR A 155 -22.54 -9.50 12.61
CA TYR A 155 -22.42 -9.50 11.16
C TYR A 155 -23.75 -9.05 10.55
N ASP A 156 -23.79 -7.84 9.97
CA ASP A 156 -24.93 -7.37 9.18
C ASP A 156 -24.55 -7.36 7.70
N LYS A 157 -24.91 -8.45 7.03
CA LYS A 157 -24.68 -8.68 5.60
C LYS A 157 -25.34 -7.64 4.68
N ASP A 158 -26.30 -6.88 5.20
CA ASP A 158 -27.09 -5.90 4.46
C ASP A 158 -26.62 -4.45 4.72
N ALA A 159 -25.68 -4.25 5.66
CA ALA A 159 -25.14 -2.93 6.00
C ALA A 159 -23.73 -2.71 5.45
N ARG A 160 -23.65 -2.11 4.25
CA ARG A 160 -22.38 -1.57 3.72
C ARG A 160 -21.85 -0.48 4.64
N LYS A 161 -20.57 -0.55 5.04
CA LYS A 161 -19.96 0.42 5.97
C LYS A 161 -19.08 1.47 5.28
N TYR A 162 -18.67 1.19 4.04
CA TYR A 162 -17.83 2.10 3.27
C TYR A 162 -16.55 2.49 4.01
N ALA A 163 -15.91 1.53 4.69
CA ALA A 163 -14.73 1.82 5.50
C ALA A 163 -13.72 2.63 4.66
N SER A 164 -13.34 3.79 5.17
CA SER A 164 -12.56 4.77 4.40
C SER A 164 -11.32 5.20 5.13
N TYR A 165 -10.32 5.65 4.37
CA TYR A 165 -9.04 6.15 4.87
C TYR A 165 -8.56 7.29 3.99
N VAL A 166 -7.93 8.28 4.60
CA VAL A 166 -7.29 9.40 3.90
C VAL A 166 -5.87 9.54 4.41
N GLU A 167 -4.92 9.80 3.51
CA GLU A 167 -3.52 9.97 3.86
C GLU A 167 -2.86 11.08 3.05
N ALA A 168 -2.12 11.92 3.76
CA ALA A 168 -1.21 12.87 3.17
C ALA A 168 0.24 12.39 3.36
N THR A 169 1.03 12.41 2.29
CA THR A 169 2.46 12.08 2.32
C THR A 169 3.30 13.25 1.83
N ALA A 170 4.52 13.38 2.37
CA ALA A 170 5.45 14.46 2.02
C ALA A 170 6.87 13.88 1.85
N PRO A 171 7.39 13.79 0.62
CA PRO A 171 8.74 13.31 0.37
C PRO A 171 9.79 14.40 0.62
N PHE A 172 10.95 14.02 1.16
CA PHE A 172 12.12 14.90 1.30
C PHE A 172 13.43 14.11 1.27
N LYS A 173 14.56 14.80 1.05
CA LYS A 173 15.90 14.17 1.06
C LYS A 173 16.72 14.68 2.23
N LEU A 174 17.30 13.78 3.01
CA LEU A 174 18.12 14.11 4.18
C LEU A 174 19.13 13.00 4.46
N GLY A 175 20.38 13.36 4.79
CA GLY A 175 21.40 12.37 5.19
C GLY A 175 21.79 11.35 4.11
N GLY A 176 21.53 11.65 2.83
CA GLY A 176 21.76 10.71 1.73
C GLY A 176 20.75 9.55 1.68
N CYS A 177 19.58 9.73 2.30
CA CYS A 177 18.43 8.85 2.17
C CYS A 177 17.25 9.62 1.57
N ASP A 178 16.35 8.87 0.94
CA ASP A 178 15.03 9.34 0.55
C ASP A 178 14.07 9.12 1.71
N TRP A 179 13.41 10.19 2.14
CA TRP A 179 12.49 10.17 3.26
C TRP A 179 11.07 10.45 2.81
N GLU A 180 10.11 9.87 3.52
CA GLU A 180 8.69 10.17 3.38
C GLU A 180 8.08 10.31 4.77
N ALA A 181 7.43 11.44 5.03
CA ALA A 181 6.55 11.60 6.19
C ALA A 181 5.11 11.36 5.76
N ALA A 182 4.31 10.71 6.61
CA ALA A 182 2.90 10.46 6.35
C ALA A 182 2.03 10.75 7.59
N ILE A 183 0.83 11.28 7.33
CA ILE A 183 -0.26 11.35 8.31
C ILE A 183 -1.54 10.84 7.66
N GLY A 184 -2.16 9.86 8.30
CA GLY A 184 -3.37 9.22 7.82
C GLY A 184 -4.44 9.10 8.87
N ALA A 185 -5.69 9.21 8.42
CA ALA A 185 -6.85 9.25 9.28
C ALA A 185 -8.01 8.45 8.69
N VAL A 186 -8.84 7.95 9.59
CA VAL A 186 -10.12 7.33 9.30
C VAL A 186 -11.20 8.38 9.57
N PRO A 187 -12.06 8.72 8.60
CA PRO A 187 -12.97 9.85 8.70
C PRO A 187 -14.17 9.62 9.63
N TYR A 188 -14.54 8.36 9.90
CA TYR A 188 -15.73 8.00 10.68
C TYR A 188 -15.63 6.58 11.27
N LYS A 189 -16.59 6.23 12.14
CA LYS A 189 -16.67 4.92 12.82
C LYS A 189 -16.62 3.77 11.81
N THR A 190 -15.72 2.82 12.05
CA THR A 190 -15.62 1.57 11.28
C THR A 190 -14.82 0.54 12.05
N ALA A 191 -15.29 -0.72 12.07
CA ALA A 191 -14.54 -1.81 12.67
C ALA A 191 -13.34 -2.25 11.82
N PHE A 192 -13.36 -2.02 10.50
CA PHE A 192 -12.25 -2.36 9.61
C PHE A 192 -10.93 -1.71 10.03
N TYR A 193 -10.98 -0.49 10.59
CA TYR A 193 -9.82 0.19 11.16
C TYR A 193 -9.82 0.24 12.69
N GLY A 194 -10.80 -0.37 13.35
CA GLY A 194 -10.86 -0.40 14.81
C GLY A 194 -11.21 0.93 15.49
N VAL A 195 -11.94 1.85 14.83
CA VAL A 195 -12.20 3.21 15.34
C VAL A 195 -13.68 3.53 15.56
N ASN A 196 -13.99 4.28 16.64
CA ASN A 196 -15.35 4.67 17.02
C ASN A 196 -15.83 6.03 16.47
N GLY A 197 -15.05 6.65 15.58
CA GLY A 197 -15.32 7.97 15.01
C GLY A 197 -14.15 8.42 14.14
N PHE A 198 -14.03 9.72 13.90
CA PHE A 198 -12.83 10.29 13.30
C PHE A 198 -11.60 9.96 14.15
N ALA A 199 -10.54 9.45 13.52
CA ALA A 199 -9.32 9.08 14.23
C ALA A 199 -8.09 9.19 13.32
N VAL A 200 -6.99 9.73 13.86
CA VAL A 200 -5.67 9.63 13.24
C VAL A 200 -5.10 8.25 13.57
N THR A 201 -4.88 7.42 12.56
CA THR A 201 -4.43 6.04 12.73
C THR A 201 -3.01 5.81 12.24
N ASN A 202 -2.45 6.74 11.46
CA ASN A 202 -1.06 6.67 11.01
C ASN A 202 -0.37 8.03 11.18
N VAL A 203 0.75 8.04 11.89
CA VAL A 203 1.76 9.10 11.83
C VAL A 203 3.10 8.39 11.66
N SER A 204 3.77 8.59 10.53
CA SER A 204 4.99 7.85 10.25
C SER A 204 6.04 8.66 9.51
N VAL A 205 7.28 8.19 9.64
CA VAL A 205 8.41 8.63 8.84
C VAL A 205 9.20 7.40 8.40
N LYS A 206 9.45 7.31 7.09
CA LYS A 206 10.20 6.23 6.46
C LYS A 206 11.44 6.80 5.79
N ALA A 207 12.57 6.13 5.96
CA ALA A 207 13.79 6.39 5.21
C ALA A 207 14.11 5.18 4.34
N THR A 208 14.44 5.42 3.07
CA THR A 208 14.88 4.42 2.10
C THR A 208 16.26 4.80 1.56
N LYS A 209 17.10 3.81 1.35
CA LYS A 209 18.41 3.98 0.71
C LYS A 209 18.78 2.75 -0.11
N ASP A 210 19.23 2.99 -1.33
CA ASP A 210 19.80 1.94 -2.16
C ASP A 210 21.17 1.51 -1.64
N LEU A 211 21.26 0.26 -1.20
CA LEU A 211 22.52 -0.38 -0.89
C LEU A 211 23.10 -0.99 -2.16
N LYS A 212 24.15 -0.35 -2.67
CA LYS A 212 24.85 -0.80 -3.88
C LYS A 212 25.61 -2.10 -3.58
N ILE A 213 25.21 -3.19 -4.25
CA ILE A 213 25.86 -4.51 -4.14
C ILE A 213 26.91 -4.65 -5.25
N THR A 214 26.54 -4.31 -6.48
CA THR A 214 27.42 -4.29 -7.66
C THR A 214 27.18 -3.02 -8.47
N ASP A 215 27.91 -2.85 -9.58
CA ASP A 215 27.66 -1.73 -10.50
C ASP A 215 26.29 -1.79 -11.20
N SER A 216 25.69 -2.98 -11.29
CA SER A 216 24.41 -3.21 -11.96
C SER A 216 23.28 -3.62 -11.02
N PHE A 217 23.56 -3.85 -9.74
CA PHE A 217 22.57 -4.36 -8.78
C PHE A 217 22.65 -3.60 -7.46
N SER A 218 21.50 -3.10 -7.02
CA SER A 218 21.32 -2.43 -5.73
C SER A 218 20.06 -2.95 -5.07
N VAL A 219 20.08 -2.99 -3.75
CA VAL A 219 18.94 -3.42 -2.93
C VAL A 219 18.44 -2.21 -2.16
N PRO A 220 17.23 -1.71 -2.41
CA PRO A 220 16.59 -0.73 -1.54
C PRO A 220 16.43 -1.30 -0.14
N VAL A 221 16.96 -0.61 0.86
CA VAL A 221 16.77 -0.92 2.28
C VAL A 221 16.01 0.25 2.91
N PHE A 222 15.05 -0.05 3.77
CA PHE A 222 14.27 0.97 4.44
C PHE A 222 14.06 0.68 5.91
N ALA A 223 13.83 1.76 6.66
CA ALA A 223 13.37 1.72 8.04
C ALA A 223 12.25 2.75 8.23
N GLN A 224 11.21 2.38 8.98
CA GLN A 224 10.04 3.20 9.24
C GLN A 224 9.70 3.20 10.72
N VAL A 225 9.58 4.39 11.30
CA VAL A 225 8.92 4.58 12.60
C VAL A 225 7.50 5.03 12.32
N ALA A 226 6.53 4.33 12.89
CA ALA A 226 5.13 4.67 12.76
C ALA A 226 4.41 4.57 14.11
N ALA A 227 3.41 5.40 14.30
CA ALA A 227 2.52 5.35 15.46
C ALA A 227 1.07 5.39 14.99
N ASN A 228 0.21 4.68 15.73
CA ASN A 228 -1.23 4.80 15.62
C ASN A 228 -1.75 5.51 16.89
N PRO A 229 -1.96 6.84 16.84
CA PRO A 229 -2.48 7.60 17.98
C PRO A 229 -3.80 7.07 18.53
N SER A 230 -4.69 6.55 17.67
CA SER A 230 -5.99 6.02 18.07
C SER A 230 -5.87 4.76 18.93
N SER A 231 -4.96 3.84 18.59
CA SER A 231 -4.74 2.60 19.35
C SER A 231 -3.59 2.68 20.35
N GLN A 232 -2.88 3.82 20.39
CA GLN A 232 -1.70 4.07 21.22
C GLN A 232 -0.54 3.09 20.98
N LYS A 233 -0.49 2.48 19.79
CA LYS A 233 0.58 1.57 19.39
C LYS A 233 1.68 2.29 18.61
N ALA A 234 2.90 1.77 18.73
CA ALA A 234 4.06 2.23 17.97
C ALA A 234 4.73 1.04 17.29
N TYR A 235 5.33 1.31 16.14
CA TYR A 235 5.89 0.32 15.23
C TYR A 235 7.26 0.80 14.76
N PHE A 236 8.21 -0.12 14.68
CA PHE A 236 9.50 0.14 14.06
C PHE A 236 9.80 -0.99 13.08
N VAL A 237 9.62 -0.69 11.80
CA VAL A 237 9.72 -1.66 10.71
C VAL A 237 11.03 -1.45 9.98
N VAL A 238 11.74 -2.53 9.70
CA VAL A 238 12.87 -2.56 8.77
C VAL A 238 12.55 -3.55 7.65
N GLY A 239 12.99 -3.24 6.45
CA GLY A 239 12.82 -4.13 5.32
C GLY A 239 13.76 -3.82 4.17
N PHE A 240 13.70 -4.67 3.16
CA PHE A 240 14.41 -4.49 1.91
C PHE A 240 13.62 -5.07 0.75
N THR A 241 13.90 -4.56 -0.45
CA THR A 241 13.21 -4.92 -1.67
C THR A 241 14.16 -5.64 -2.61
N LEU A 242 13.74 -6.81 -3.08
CA LEU A 242 14.40 -7.50 -4.17
C LEU A 242 13.69 -7.15 -5.47
N GLN A 243 14.44 -6.64 -6.44
CA GLN A 243 13.95 -6.31 -7.77
C GLN A 243 15.06 -6.56 -8.81
N PRO A 244 14.74 -7.11 -10.00
CA PRO A 244 15.70 -7.45 -11.05
C PRO A 244 16.24 -6.23 -11.81
#